data_AF-A0A7Y2WXV6-F1
#
_entry.id   AF-A0A7Y2WXV6-F1
#
_cell.length_a   1.000
_cell.length_b   1.000
_cell.length_c   1.000
_cell.angle_alpha   90.00
_cell.angle_beta   90.00
_cell.angle_gamma   90.00
#
_symmetry.space_group_name_H-M   'P 1'
#
loop_
_entity.id
_entity.type
_entity.pdbx_description
1 polymer ?
#
loop_
_entity_poly.entity_id
_entity_poly.type
_entity_poly.pdbx_seq_one_letter_code
_entity_poly.pdbx_strand_id
1 'polypeptide(L)'
;MCRECDNENSRRWRANNKERVAELNREYYEANREERKAYHRQYHREHQEYFREKLLEFRRENESYHRDYVREWSRRNPDKVKAQDNARRAAKRSGGRFTAEEWAALKQRYDYHCLRCGQREPVIKLSADHVIPLSKGGMNTIDNIQPLCKPCNTAKHTDDTDYRPLWEASRGDGEE
;
A
#
# COMPACT_ATOMS: atom_id res chain seq x y z
N MET A 1 -58.81 -14.23 -3.78
CA MET A 1 -57.81 -13.65 -4.70
C MET A 1 -56.76 -14.69 -5.00
N CYS A 2 -56.40 -14.89 -6.26
CA CYS A 2 -55.43 -15.92 -6.68
C CYS A 2 -54.00 -15.37 -6.64
N ARG A 3 -53.09 -16.12 -6.00
CA ARG A 3 -51.67 -15.78 -5.77
C ARG A 3 -50.88 -15.57 -7.07
N GLU A 4 -51.29 -16.22 -8.16
CA GLU A 4 -50.66 -16.07 -9.47
C GLU A 4 -50.98 -14.72 -10.11
N CYS A 5 -52.23 -14.26 -10.00
CA CYS A 5 -52.66 -12.95 -10.49
C CYS A 5 -51.98 -11.80 -9.72
N ASP A 6 -51.81 -11.94 -8.41
CA ASP A 6 -51.10 -10.96 -7.57
C ASP A 6 -49.60 -10.90 -7.91
N ASN A 7 -48.99 -12.03 -8.24
CA ASN A 7 -47.59 -12.11 -8.68
C ASN A 7 -47.40 -11.47 -10.06
N GLU A 8 -48.33 -11.68 -10.99
CA GLU A 8 -48.25 -11.08 -12.31
C GLU A 8 -48.47 -9.55 -12.27
N ASN A 9 -49.45 -9.09 -11.50
CA ASN A 9 -49.66 -7.66 -11.24
C ASN A 9 -48.43 -7.02 -10.58
N SER A 10 -47.81 -7.70 -9.62
CA SER A 10 -46.56 -7.23 -8.98
C SER A 10 -45.39 -7.15 -9.98
N ARG A 11 -45.25 -8.12 -10.89
CA ARG A 11 -44.23 -8.09 -11.95
C ARG A 11 -44.46 -6.95 -12.92
N ARG A 12 -45.70 -6.76 -13.40
CA ARG A 12 -46.09 -5.65 -14.29
C ARG A 12 -45.85 -4.30 -13.62
N TRP A 13 -46.20 -4.17 -12.34
CA TRP A 13 -45.93 -2.97 -11.56
C TRP A 13 -44.42 -2.68 -11.46
N ARG A 14 -43.60 -3.66 -11.08
CA ARG A 14 -42.13 -3.48 -11.03
C ARG A 14 -41.52 -3.13 -12.38
N ALA A 15 -42.03 -3.72 -13.46
CA ALA A 15 -41.57 -3.44 -14.83
C ALA A 15 -41.90 -2.01 -15.29
N ASN A 16 -43.07 -1.50 -14.89
CA ASN A 16 -43.52 -0.14 -15.21
C ASN A 16 -42.99 0.92 -14.24
N ASN A 17 -42.46 0.52 -13.07
CA ASN A 17 -41.98 1.41 -12.02
C ASN A 17 -40.48 1.17 -11.72
N LYS A 18 -39.67 0.86 -12.74
CA LYS A 18 -38.25 0.48 -12.56
C LYS A 18 -37.44 1.51 -11.77
N GLU A 19 -37.61 2.80 -12.08
CA GLU A 19 -36.89 3.88 -11.40
C GLU A 19 -37.28 3.97 -9.93
N ARG A 20 -38.58 3.96 -9.65
CA ARG A 20 -39.12 3.94 -8.28
C ARG A 20 -38.67 2.71 -7.50
N VAL A 21 -38.62 1.53 -8.14
CA VAL A 21 -38.11 0.31 -7.51
C VAL A 21 -36.61 0.43 -7.23
N ALA A 22 -35.83 1.04 -8.13
CA ALA A 22 -34.40 1.26 -7.92
C ALA A 22 -34.13 2.24 -6.77
N GLU A 23 -34.93 3.30 -6.66
CA GLU A 23 -34.89 4.27 -5.56
C GLU A 23 -35.24 3.62 -4.22
N LEU A 24 -36.38 2.93 -4.13
CA LEU A 24 -36.79 2.20 -2.93
C LEU A 24 -35.76 1.15 -2.51
N ASN A 25 -35.18 0.43 -3.48
CA ASN A 25 -34.11 -0.51 -3.19
C ASN A 25 -32.89 0.22 -2.64
N ARG A 26 -32.48 1.34 -3.22
CA ARG A 26 -31.32 2.11 -2.75
C ARG A 26 -31.53 2.61 -1.32
N GLU A 27 -32.67 3.24 -1.04
CA GLU A 27 -33.03 3.70 0.31
C GLU A 27 -33.02 2.56 1.31
N TYR A 28 -33.60 1.42 0.94
CA TYR A 28 -33.57 0.20 1.76
C TYR A 28 -32.12 -0.29 1.99
N TYR A 29 -31.29 -0.34 0.95
CA TYR A 29 -29.90 -0.76 1.07
C TYR A 29 -29.09 0.18 1.96
N GLU A 30 -29.29 1.49 1.84
CA GLU A 30 -28.60 2.50 2.65
C GLU A 30 -29.03 2.42 4.11
N ALA A 31 -30.34 2.38 4.38
CA ALA A 31 -30.89 2.26 5.72
C ALA A 31 -30.45 0.97 6.44
N ASN A 32 -30.25 -0.13 5.69
CA ASN A 32 -29.90 -1.44 6.25
C ASN A 32 -28.44 -1.84 5.98
N ARG A 33 -27.59 -0.92 5.52
CA ARG A 33 -26.23 -1.23 5.04
C ARG A 33 -25.38 -1.90 6.11
N GLU A 34 -25.36 -1.33 7.31
CA GLU A 34 -24.49 -1.80 8.39
C GLU A 34 -25.01 -3.09 9.02
N GLU A 35 -26.33 -3.23 9.17
CA GLU A 35 -26.96 -4.47 9.62
C GLU A 35 -26.70 -5.61 8.62
N ARG A 36 -26.90 -5.37 7.32
CA ARG A 36 -26.61 -6.38 6.29
C ARG A 36 -25.14 -6.77 6.26
N LYS A 37 -24.21 -5.81 6.40
CA LYS A 37 -22.79 -6.12 6.50
C LYS A 37 -22.49 -6.95 7.75
N ALA A 38 -23.09 -6.63 8.90
CA ALA A 38 -22.92 -7.38 10.13
C ALA A 38 -23.44 -8.82 9.98
N TYR A 39 -24.65 -8.96 9.44
CA TYR A 39 -25.24 -10.25 9.08
C TYR A 39 -24.33 -11.06 8.16
N HIS A 40 -23.85 -10.48 7.04
CA HIS A 40 -22.97 -11.20 6.12
C HIS A 40 -21.63 -11.58 6.77
N ARG A 41 -21.04 -10.72 7.60
CA ARG A 41 -19.82 -11.06 8.36
C ARG A 41 -20.05 -12.23 9.30
N GLN A 42 -21.17 -12.23 10.03
CA GLN A 42 -21.54 -13.31 10.94
C GLN A 42 -21.80 -14.60 10.16
N TYR A 43 -22.61 -14.54 9.10
CA TYR A 43 -22.89 -15.64 8.20
C TYR A 43 -21.61 -16.26 7.61
N HIS A 44 -20.69 -15.42 7.11
CA HIS A 44 -19.38 -15.90 6.62
C HIS A 44 -18.55 -16.58 7.70
N ARG A 45 -18.62 -16.09 8.95
CA ARG A 45 -17.91 -16.67 10.09
C ARG A 45 -18.51 -18.02 10.51
N GLU A 46 -19.82 -18.13 10.56
CA GLU A 46 -20.53 -19.35 10.94
C GLU A 46 -20.47 -20.42 9.84
N HIS A 47 -20.35 -20.00 8.57
CA HIS A 47 -20.32 -20.89 7.41
C HIS A 47 -18.96 -20.96 6.70
N GLN A 48 -17.85 -20.77 7.43
CA GLN A 48 -16.49 -20.81 6.87
C GLN A 48 -16.21 -22.11 6.09
N GLU A 49 -16.60 -23.27 6.64
CA GLU A 49 -16.40 -24.57 5.99
C GLU A 49 -17.23 -24.72 4.71
N TYR A 50 -18.48 -24.25 4.70
CA TYR A 50 -19.30 -24.23 3.48
C TYR A 50 -18.65 -23.40 2.36
N PHE A 51 -18.14 -22.20 2.69
CA PHE A 51 -17.46 -21.36 1.69
C PHE A 51 -16.14 -21.98 1.23
N ARG A 52 -15.41 -22.65 2.12
CA ARG A 52 -14.19 -23.37 1.79
C ARG A 52 -14.48 -24.52 0.82
N GLU A 53 -15.49 -25.32 1.10
CA GLU A 53 -15.91 -26.43 0.24
C GLU A 53 -16.33 -25.92 -1.14
N LYS A 54 -17.19 -24.90 -1.20
CA LYS A 54 -17.60 -24.26 -2.46
C LYS A 54 -16.43 -23.71 -3.25
N LEU A 55 -15.43 -23.14 -2.58
CA LEU A 55 -14.22 -22.65 -3.22
C LEU A 55 -13.33 -23.79 -3.76
N LEU A 56 -13.28 -24.93 -3.08
CA LEU A 56 -12.55 -26.11 -3.54
C LEU A 56 -13.25 -26.76 -4.74
N GLU A 57 -14.58 -26.89 -4.69
CA GLU A 57 -15.42 -27.33 -5.80
C GLU A 57 -15.21 -26.44 -7.03
N PHE A 58 -15.36 -25.12 -6.86
CA PHE A 58 -15.12 -24.16 -7.92
C PHE A 58 -13.73 -24.31 -8.52
N ARG A 59 -12.68 -24.43 -7.68
CA ARG A 59 -11.30 -24.63 -8.17
C ARG A 59 -11.11 -25.95 -8.93
N ARG A 60 -11.77 -27.02 -8.51
CA ARG A 60 -11.69 -28.33 -9.17
C ARG A 60 -12.35 -28.28 -10.55
N GLU A 61 -13.56 -27.71 -10.61
CA GLU A 61 -14.32 -27.58 -11.86
C GLU A 61 -13.72 -26.54 -12.81
N ASN A 62 -13.01 -25.56 -12.25
CA ASN A 62 -12.45 -24.42 -12.97
C ASN A 62 -10.93 -24.38 -12.81
N GLU A 63 -10.26 -25.52 -12.97
CA GLU A 63 -8.81 -25.69 -12.76
C GLU A 63 -7.98 -24.64 -13.53
N SER A 64 -8.36 -24.35 -14.78
CA SER A 64 -7.65 -23.37 -15.59
C SER A 64 -8.17 -21.94 -15.44
N TYR A 65 -9.30 -21.72 -14.79
CA TYR A 65 -9.98 -20.41 -14.78
C TYR A 65 -9.08 -19.30 -14.27
N HIS A 66 -8.39 -19.49 -13.14
CA HIS A 66 -7.51 -18.44 -12.62
C HIS A 66 -6.35 -18.14 -13.60
N ARG A 67 -5.76 -19.19 -14.19
CA ARG A 67 -4.68 -19.03 -15.17
C ARG A 67 -5.15 -18.29 -16.42
N ASP A 68 -6.31 -18.68 -16.94
CA ASP A 68 -6.87 -18.12 -18.18
C ASP A 68 -7.40 -16.70 -17.93
N TYR A 69 -8.02 -16.46 -16.79
CA TYR A 69 -8.43 -15.15 -16.29
C TYR A 69 -7.23 -14.21 -16.17
N VAL A 70 -6.15 -14.62 -15.48
CA VAL A 70 -4.94 -13.78 -15.35
C VAL A 70 -4.33 -13.51 -16.72
N ARG A 71 -4.25 -14.52 -17.59
CA ARG A 71 -3.74 -14.37 -18.97
C ARG A 71 -4.54 -13.34 -19.75
N GLU A 72 -5.87 -13.44 -19.72
CA GLU A 72 -6.76 -12.51 -20.40
C GLU A 72 -6.71 -11.11 -19.80
N TRP A 73 -6.74 -11.01 -18.47
CA TRP A 73 -6.62 -9.75 -17.74
C TRP A 73 -5.31 -9.04 -18.10
N SER A 74 -4.18 -9.76 -18.11
CA SER A 74 -2.88 -9.20 -18.48
C SER A 74 -2.85 -8.73 -19.93
N ARG A 75 -3.49 -9.45 -20.86
CA ARG A 75 -3.63 -9.02 -22.26
C ARG A 75 -4.48 -7.74 -22.40
N ARG A 76 -5.57 -7.63 -21.65
CA ARG A 76 -6.47 -6.47 -21.67
C ARG A 76 -5.93 -5.27 -20.88
N ASN A 77 -4.96 -5.48 -19.99
CA ASN A 77 -4.42 -4.45 -19.09
C ASN A 77 -2.88 -4.36 -19.16
N PRO A 78 -2.27 -4.20 -20.34
CA PRO A 78 -0.81 -4.23 -20.48
C PRO A 78 -0.10 -3.13 -19.68
N ASP A 79 -0.69 -1.94 -19.60
CA ASP A 79 -0.11 -0.82 -18.85
C ASP A 79 -0.09 -1.08 -17.34
N LYS A 80 -1.12 -1.71 -16.79
CA LYS A 80 -1.16 -2.09 -15.37
C LYS A 80 -0.12 -3.16 -15.05
N VAL A 81 0.03 -4.15 -15.94
CA VAL A 81 1.08 -5.19 -15.79
C VAL A 81 2.47 -4.55 -15.81
N LYS A 82 2.72 -3.63 -16.75
CA LYS A 82 3.99 -2.90 -16.84
C LYS A 82 4.26 -2.06 -15.58
N ALA A 83 3.24 -1.37 -15.08
CA ALA A 83 3.36 -0.60 -13.84
C ALA A 83 3.68 -1.50 -12.62
N GLN A 84 3.01 -2.65 -12.49
CA GLN A 84 3.28 -3.62 -11.44
C GLN A 84 4.71 -4.17 -11.53
N ASP A 85 5.18 -4.53 -12.73
CA ASP A 85 6.54 -5.04 -12.91
C ASP A 85 7.59 -3.96 -12.61
N ASN A 86 7.36 -2.72 -13.03
CA ASN A 86 8.21 -1.58 -12.69
C ASN A 86 8.29 -1.36 -11.18
N ALA A 87 7.15 -1.38 -10.47
CA ALA A 87 7.11 -1.26 -9.01
C ALA A 87 7.87 -2.40 -8.32
N ARG A 88 7.69 -3.64 -8.78
CA ARG A 88 8.43 -4.81 -8.28
C ARG A 88 9.94 -4.67 -8.50
N ARG A 89 10.36 -4.25 -9.69
CA ARG A 89 11.78 -3.99 -10.00
C ARG A 89 12.35 -2.87 -9.14
N ALA A 90 11.59 -1.78 -8.92
CA ALA A 90 11.98 -0.69 -8.05
C ALA A 90 12.13 -1.16 -6.60
N ALA A 91 11.19 -1.97 -6.09
CA ALA A 91 11.27 -2.58 -4.77
C ALA A 91 12.46 -3.54 -4.63
N LYS A 92 12.84 -4.26 -5.70
CA LYS A 92 14.03 -5.11 -5.71
C LYS A 92 15.33 -4.29 -5.76
N ARG A 93 15.37 -3.23 -6.57
CA ARG A 93 16.52 -2.32 -6.70
C ARG A 93 16.80 -1.55 -5.43
N SER A 94 15.76 -1.20 -4.67
CA SER A 94 15.92 -0.52 -3.40
C SER A 94 16.62 -1.36 -2.33
N GLY A 95 16.74 -2.68 -2.49
CA GLY A 95 17.64 -3.56 -1.73
C GLY A 95 17.68 -3.33 -0.21
N GLY A 96 16.98 -4.13 0.58
CA GLY A 96 16.93 -3.96 2.04
C GLY A 96 15.88 -2.94 2.50
N ARG A 97 15.69 -2.86 3.81
CA ARG A 97 14.78 -1.93 4.49
C ARG A 97 15.44 -1.55 5.81
N PHE A 98 15.15 -0.35 6.30
CA PHE A 98 15.40 0.04 7.67
C PHE A 98 14.07 0.38 8.36
N THR A 99 14.01 0.21 9.68
CA THR A 99 12.81 0.47 10.49
C THR A 99 12.78 1.91 11.01
N ALA A 100 11.62 2.31 11.56
CA ALA A 100 11.48 3.63 12.17
C ALA A 100 12.39 3.78 13.40
N GLU A 101 12.61 2.69 14.14
CA GLU A 101 13.47 2.62 15.32
C GLU A 101 14.95 2.78 14.93
N GLU A 102 15.41 2.09 13.87
CA GLU A 102 16.77 2.26 13.35
C GLU A 102 17.03 3.70 12.89
N TRP A 103 16.04 4.31 12.23
CA TRP A 103 16.12 5.73 11.86
C TRP A 103 16.18 6.66 13.08
N ALA A 104 15.35 6.42 14.09
CA ALA A 104 15.37 7.20 15.32
C ALA A 104 16.72 7.09 16.05
N ALA A 105 17.28 5.88 16.14
CA ALA A 105 18.59 5.62 16.72
C ALA A 105 19.72 6.32 15.94
N LEU A 106 19.66 6.30 14.59
CA LEU A 106 20.63 7.00 13.75
C LEU A 106 20.57 8.52 13.98
N LYS A 107 19.37 9.11 14.06
CA LYS A 107 19.23 10.53 14.39
C LYS A 107 19.82 10.84 15.77
N GLN A 108 19.54 10.00 16.77
CA GLN A 108 20.08 10.17 18.12
C GLN A 108 21.61 10.10 18.15
N ARG A 109 22.23 9.16 17.42
CA ARG A 109 23.70 9.04 17.30
C ARG A 109 24.35 10.34 16.83
N TYR A 110 23.72 11.06 15.93
CA TYR A 110 24.21 12.34 15.41
C TYR A 110 23.57 13.56 16.11
N ASP A 111 22.98 13.36 17.29
CA ASP A 111 22.30 14.39 18.09
C ASP A 111 21.29 15.23 17.29
N TYR A 112 20.59 14.59 16.36
CA TYR A 112 19.56 15.19 15.50
C TYR A 112 20.09 16.31 14.58
N HIS A 113 21.38 16.28 14.22
CA HIS A 113 21.99 17.23 13.30
C HIS A 113 21.97 16.75 11.84
N CYS A 114 21.90 17.70 10.92
CA CYS A 114 22.22 17.48 9.52
C CYS A 114 23.74 17.43 9.35
N LEU A 115 24.26 16.31 8.84
CA LEU A 115 25.72 16.11 8.76
C LEU A 115 26.44 17.05 7.80
N ARG A 116 25.70 17.71 6.90
CA ARG A 116 26.27 18.66 5.94
C ARG A 116 26.26 20.10 6.42
N CYS A 117 25.13 20.60 6.93
CA CYS A 117 24.99 22.01 7.31
C CYS A 117 25.03 22.28 8.82
N GLY A 118 25.06 21.23 9.64
CA GLY A 118 25.10 21.34 11.10
C GLY A 118 23.85 21.91 11.76
N GLN A 119 22.76 22.13 11.03
CA GLN A 119 21.48 22.52 11.64
C GLN A 119 20.82 21.32 12.34
N ARG A 120 20.04 21.56 13.41
CA ARG A 120 19.44 20.52 14.26
C ARG A 120 17.90 20.51 14.21
N GLU A 121 17.27 19.36 14.44
CA GLU A 121 15.83 19.33 14.75
C GLU A 121 15.53 20.09 16.06
N PRO A 122 14.38 20.76 16.21
CA PRO A 122 13.27 20.87 15.26
C PRO A 122 13.37 22.05 14.28
N VAL A 123 14.46 22.84 14.30
CA VAL A 123 14.64 23.99 13.39
C VAL A 123 14.62 23.53 11.94
N ILE A 124 15.23 22.38 11.67
CA ILE A 124 15.08 21.63 10.43
C ILE A 124 14.33 20.33 10.67
N LYS A 125 13.93 19.66 9.59
CA LYS A 125 13.49 18.27 9.61
C LYS A 125 14.52 17.41 8.89
N LEU A 126 14.99 16.36 9.54
CA LEU A 126 15.92 15.40 8.96
C LEU A 126 15.18 14.44 8.02
N SER A 127 15.89 14.07 6.97
CA SER A 127 15.52 13.07 5.98
C SER A 127 16.62 12.01 5.89
N ALA A 128 16.22 10.77 5.60
CA ALA A 128 17.13 9.68 5.35
C ALA A 128 17.71 9.84 3.93
N ASP A 129 18.96 10.28 3.84
CA ASP A 129 19.71 10.36 2.58
C ASP A 129 20.52 9.08 2.40
N HIS A 130 20.50 8.51 1.19
CA HIS A 130 21.36 7.37 0.85
C HIS A 130 22.77 7.87 0.54
N VAL A 131 23.79 7.38 1.26
CA VAL A 131 25.20 7.66 0.99
C VAL A 131 25.52 7.27 -0.45
N ILE A 132 25.34 6.00 -0.80
CA ILE A 132 25.32 5.52 -2.18
C ILE A 132 23.88 5.59 -2.68
N PRO A 133 23.53 6.44 -3.67
CA PRO A 133 22.17 6.52 -4.19
C PRO A 133 21.66 5.18 -4.75
N LEU A 134 20.36 4.93 -4.64
CA LEU A 134 19.72 3.72 -5.20
C LEU A 134 19.95 3.58 -6.72
N SER A 135 20.06 4.70 -7.43
CA SER A 135 20.37 4.72 -8.87
C SER A 135 21.78 4.22 -9.21
N LYS A 136 22.72 4.31 -8.26
CA LYS A 136 24.09 3.79 -8.35
C LYS A 136 24.25 2.40 -7.71
N GLY A 137 23.14 1.76 -7.32
CA GLY A 137 23.13 0.43 -6.72
C GLY A 137 23.29 0.39 -5.20
N GLY A 138 23.16 1.54 -4.52
CA GLY A 138 23.10 1.56 -3.06
C GLY A 138 21.85 0.86 -2.51
N MET A 139 21.97 0.32 -1.30
CA MET A 139 20.90 -0.39 -0.60
C MET A 139 20.11 0.55 0.31
N ASN A 140 18.84 0.25 0.56
CA ASN A 140 17.98 0.93 1.53
C ASN A 140 18.11 0.31 2.93
N THR A 141 19.35 0.08 3.37
CA THR A 141 19.72 -0.37 4.72
C THR A 141 20.22 0.81 5.55
N ILE A 142 20.11 0.73 6.88
CA ILE A 142 20.48 1.83 7.77
C ILE A 142 21.95 2.24 7.62
N ASP A 143 22.84 1.29 7.31
CA ASP A 143 24.27 1.54 7.09
C ASP A 143 24.57 2.38 5.85
N ASN A 144 23.63 2.47 4.90
CA ASN A 144 23.73 3.34 3.74
C ASN A 144 22.96 4.66 3.95
N ILE A 145 22.42 4.93 5.14
CA ILE A 145 21.69 6.16 5.44
C ILE A 145 22.55 7.14 6.22
N GLN A 146 22.44 8.42 5.88
CA GLN A 146 22.95 9.53 6.65
C GLN A 146 21.85 10.59 6.89
N PRO A 147 21.80 11.25 8.06
CA PRO A 147 20.81 12.27 8.34
C PRO A 147 21.16 13.60 7.68
N LEU A 148 20.36 14.01 6.68
CA LEU A 148 20.45 15.33 6.05
C LEU A 148 19.12 16.07 6.10
N CYS A 149 19.15 17.40 6.20
CA CYS A 149 17.95 18.20 6.00
C CYS A 149 17.51 18.16 4.53
N LYS A 150 16.22 18.42 4.28
CA LYS A 150 15.66 18.38 2.92
C LYS A 150 16.45 19.23 1.90
N PRO A 151 16.84 20.50 2.19
CA PRO A 151 17.69 21.28 1.27
C PRO A 151 19.04 20.62 0.97
N CYS A 152 19.71 20.06 1.98
CA CYS A 152 21.02 19.42 1.81
C CYS A 152 20.92 18.13 0.98
N ASN A 153 19.92 17.29 1.26
CA ASN A 153 19.63 16.06 0.52
C ASN A 153 19.31 16.38 -0.95
N THR A 154 18.41 17.33 -1.22
CA THR A 154 18.09 17.76 -2.60
C THR A 154 19.31 18.27 -3.35
N ALA A 155 20.19 19.02 -2.70
CA ALA A 155 21.41 19.53 -3.31
C ALA A 155 22.49 18.45 -3.55
N LYS A 156 22.51 17.35 -2.79
CA LYS A 156 23.38 16.19 -3.03
C LYS A 156 22.92 15.41 -4.27
N HIS A 157 21.61 15.22 -4.42
CA HIS A 157 21.00 14.54 -5.56
C HIS A 157 21.56 13.12 -5.81
N THR A 158 22.47 12.97 -6.77
CA THR A 158 23.10 11.70 -7.17
C THR A 158 24.57 11.60 -6.78
N ASP A 159 25.08 12.64 -6.12
CA ASP A 159 26.39 12.61 -5.48
C ASP A 159 26.39 11.55 -4.36
N ASP A 160 27.52 10.89 -4.16
CA ASP A 160 27.70 9.80 -3.20
C ASP A 160 28.59 10.18 -2.00
N THR A 161 28.75 11.48 -1.75
CA THR A 161 29.50 11.98 -0.58
C THR A 161 28.92 11.42 0.72
N ASP A 162 29.81 10.81 1.50
CA ASP A 162 29.55 10.39 2.87
C ASP A 162 29.97 11.49 3.85
N TYR A 163 29.01 12.16 4.47
CA TYR A 163 29.27 13.22 5.45
C TYR A 163 29.54 12.68 6.86
N ARG A 164 29.39 11.37 7.11
CA ARG A 164 29.57 10.77 8.44
C ARG A 164 31.00 10.90 8.97
N PRO A 165 32.06 10.54 8.20
CA PRO A 165 33.44 10.67 8.69
C PRO A 165 33.82 12.14 8.91
N LEU A 166 33.34 13.04 8.04
CA LEU A 166 33.60 14.48 8.15
C LEU A 166 32.98 15.07 9.43
N TRP A 167 31.79 14.60 9.79
CA TRP A 167 31.10 15.01 11.02
C TRP A 167 31.74 14.43 12.27
N GLU A 168 32.18 13.17 12.23
CA GLU A 168 32.88 12.54 13.35
C GLU A 168 34.23 13.23 13.60
N ALA A 169 34.97 13.56 12.53
CA ALA A 169 36.22 14.31 12.62
C ALA A 169 36.04 15.71 13.24
N SER A 170 34.97 16.44 12.88
CA SER A 170 34.73 17.78 13.44
C SER A 170 34.30 17.79 14.91
N ARG A 171 33.96 16.63 15.48
CA ARG A 171 33.62 16.45 16.90
C ARG A 171 34.76 15.87 17.74
N GLY A 172 35.83 15.41 17.10
CA GLY A 172 36.96 14.73 17.73
C GLY A 172 37.94 15.64 18.48
N ASP A 173 37.77 16.95 18.44
CA ASP A 173 38.68 17.93 19.08
C ASP A 173 38.29 18.25 20.55
N GLY A 174 37.75 17.29 21.30
CA GLY A 174 37.12 17.55 22.60
C GLY A 174 37.27 16.48 23.69
N GLU A 175 38.22 15.55 23.58
CA GLU A 175 38.56 14.64 24.68
C GLU A 175 40.05 14.80 25.06
N GLU A 176 40.29 15.68 26.04
CA GLU A 176 41.46 15.70 26.94
C GLU A 176 40.96 15.63 28.40
#